data_AF-A0A5Q2VYE3-F1
#
_entry.id   AF-A0A5Q2VYE3-F1
#
_cell.length_a   1.000
_cell.length_b   1.000
_cell.length_c   1.000
_cell.angle_alpha   90.00
_cell.angle_beta   90.00
_cell.angle_gamma   90.00
#
_symmetry.space_group_name_H-M   'P 1'
#
loop_
_entity.id
_entity.type
_entity.pdbx_description
1 polymer ?
#
loop_
_entity_poly.entity_id
_entity_poly.type
_entity_poly.pdbx_seq_one_letter_code
_entity_poly.pdbx_strand_id
1 'polypeptide(L)'
;MTPIREVPAVAAALLVACAVEVALHLLSLPRTARAVGAPLRQGGGAAPAARGNARLGPRGRRRVRAVRRVMRHWPFGDTCLRHALVAGQRLRRLHPELVVGVRKTGGVVRAHAWLEFETGLYDPLGVARAYLPLEPLPGEEGT
;
A
#
# COMPACT_ATOMS: atom_id res chain seq x y z
N MET A 1 5.57 26.59 -3.04
CA MET A 1 4.54 26.97 -4.01
C MET A 1 4.13 25.76 -4.83
N THR A 2 2.96 25.18 -4.56
CA THR A 2 2.38 24.08 -5.35
C THR A 2 1.77 24.67 -6.64
N PRO A 3 2.18 24.22 -7.83
CA PRO A 3 1.53 24.65 -9.07
C PRO A 3 0.06 24.20 -9.01
N ILE A 4 -0.86 25.12 -9.29
CA ILE A 4 -2.34 24.96 -9.21
C ILE A 4 -2.84 23.70 -9.92
N ARG A 5 -2.11 23.19 -10.92
CA ARG A 5 -2.41 21.95 -11.65
C ARG A 5 -2.25 20.66 -10.82
N GLU A 6 -1.56 20.68 -9.68
CA GLU A 6 -1.41 19.50 -8.81
C GLU A 6 -2.47 19.42 -7.71
N VAL A 7 -3.19 20.52 -7.45
CA VAL A 7 -4.26 20.60 -6.44
C VAL A 7 -5.32 19.51 -6.60
N PRO A 8 -5.87 19.21 -7.79
CA PRO A 8 -6.89 18.15 -7.91
C PRO A 8 -6.33 16.75 -7.61
N ALA A 9 -5.06 16.50 -7.93
CA ALA A 9 -4.42 15.22 -7.60
C ALA A 9 -4.19 15.08 -6.09
N VAL A 10 -3.81 16.17 -5.42
CA VAL A 10 -3.63 16.22 -3.96
C VAL A 10 -4.98 16.12 -3.24
N ALA A 11 -5.98 16.90 -3.64
CA ALA A 11 -7.32 16.86 -3.06
C ALA A 11 -7.97 15.48 -3.19
N ALA A 12 -7.90 14.86 -4.37
CA ALA A 12 -8.41 13.51 -4.52
C ALA A 12 -7.57 12.46 -3.76
N ALA A 13 -6.30 12.72 -3.44
CA ALA A 13 -5.49 11.81 -2.61
C ALA A 13 -5.86 11.95 -1.14
N LEU A 14 -6.19 13.17 -0.71
CA LEU A 14 -6.74 13.46 0.61
C LEU A 14 -8.11 12.81 0.80
N LEU A 15 -9.03 12.93 -0.18
CA LEU A 15 -10.34 12.27 -0.14
C LEU A 15 -10.21 10.75 -0.01
N VAL A 16 -9.29 10.15 -0.77
CA VAL A 16 -9.03 8.71 -0.68
C VAL A 16 -8.40 8.36 0.68
N ALA A 17 -7.52 9.19 1.23
CA ALA A 17 -6.98 8.98 2.58
C ALA A 17 -8.06 9.02 3.66
N CYS A 18 -8.98 9.99 3.61
CA CYS A 18 -10.13 10.04 4.51
C CYS A 18 -11.01 8.79 4.36
N ALA A 19 -11.33 8.39 3.13
CA ALA A 19 -12.15 7.21 2.87
C ALA A 19 -11.49 5.93 3.38
N VAL A 20 -10.17 5.79 3.22
CA VAL A 20 -9.39 4.67 3.77
C VAL A 20 -9.41 4.69 5.29
N GLU A 21 -9.23 5.85 5.93
CA GLU A 21 -9.25 5.96 7.39
C GLU A 21 -10.61 5.54 7.96
N VAL A 22 -11.69 6.06 7.37
CA VAL A 22 -13.07 5.73 7.73
C VAL A 22 -13.32 4.24 7.52
N ALA A 23 -12.88 3.68 6.39
CA ALA A 23 -13.02 2.26 6.12
C ALA A 23 -12.18 1.39 7.07
N LEU A 24 -10.99 1.82 7.51
CA LEU A 24 -10.21 1.11 8.52
C LEU A 24 -10.84 1.17 9.92
N HIS A 25 -11.55 2.26 10.24
CA HIS A 25 -12.28 2.40 11.50
C HIS A 25 -13.62 1.68 11.52
N LEU A 26 -14.27 1.52 10.36
CA LEU A 26 -15.59 0.88 10.24
C LEU A 26 -15.54 -0.58 9.76
N LEU A 27 -14.51 -0.98 9.02
CA LEU A 27 -14.42 -2.28 8.34
C LEU A 27 -13.06 -2.96 8.61
N SER A 28 -13.07 -4.29 8.52
CA SER A 28 -11.86 -5.09 8.61
C SER A 28 -10.90 -4.83 7.43
N LEU A 29 -9.59 -4.78 7.71
CA LEU A 29 -8.49 -4.62 6.74
C LEU A 29 -8.67 -5.31 5.37
N PRO A 30 -8.99 -6.61 5.28
CA PRO A 30 -9.11 -7.30 3.99
C PRO A 30 -10.29 -6.77 3.15
N ARG A 31 -11.38 -6.32 3.79
CA ARG A 31 -12.52 -5.71 3.09
C ARG A 31 -12.14 -4.34 2.52
N THR A 32 -11.43 -3.54 3.31
CA THR A 32 -10.94 -2.22 2.88
C THR A 32 -9.96 -2.35 1.72
N ALA A 33 -9.02 -3.29 1.79
CA ALA A 33 -8.05 -3.60 0.72
C ALA A 33 -8.75 -3.96 -0.61
N ARG A 34 -9.78 -4.83 -0.56
CA ARG A 34 -10.60 -5.15 -1.74
C ARG A 34 -11.38 -3.94 -2.27
N ALA A 35 -12.01 -3.17 -1.38
CA ALA A 35 -12.79 -1.99 -1.76
C ALA A 35 -11.94 -0.91 -2.46
N VAL A 36 -10.67 -0.76 -2.05
CA VAL A 36 -9.75 0.17 -2.72
C VAL A 36 -9.15 -0.40 -4.01
N GLY A 37 -9.43 -1.66 -4.37
CA GLY A 37 -8.89 -2.29 -5.56
C GLY A 37 -7.41 -2.66 -5.44
N ALA A 38 -6.95 -2.87 -4.21
CA ALA A 38 -5.65 -3.45 -3.89
C ALA A 38 -5.86 -4.62 -2.93
N PRO A 39 -6.40 -5.76 -3.41
CA PRO A 39 -6.71 -6.90 -2.56
C PRO A 39 -5.48 -7.30 -1.74
N LEU A 40 -5.71 -7.56 -0.46
CA LEU A 40 -4.68 -8.13 0.42
C LEU A 40 -4.33 -9.51 -0.12
N ARG A 41 -3.04 -9.78 -0.36
CA ARG A 41 -2.58 -11.13 -0.71
C ARG A 41 -2.80 -12.04 0.48
N GLN A 42 -3.85 -12.85 0.40
CA GLN A 42 -4.23 -13.88 1.38
C GLN A 42 -4.05 -15.23 0.70
N GLY A 43 -2.94 -15.92 0.97
CA GLY A 43 -2.65 -17.25 0.42
C GLY A 43 -1.36 -17.27 -0.42
N GLY A 44 -0.60 -18.35 -0.25
CA GLY A 44 0.75 -18.60 -0.79
C GLY A 44 0.82 -18.64 -2.31
N GLY A 45 0.66 -17.48 -2.94
CA GLY A 45 1.10 -17.22 -4.30
C GLY A 45 2.57 -16.80 -4.27
N ALA A 46 3.42 -17.63 -4.88
CA ALA A 46 4.87 -17.51 -5.05
C ALA A 46 5.49 -16.18 -4.57
N ALA A 47 6.39 -16.29 -3.60
CA ALA A 47 7.27 -15.21 -3.17
C ALA A 47 7.73 -14.39 -4.41
N PRO A 48 7.40 -13.10 -4.47
CA PRO A 48 7.64 -12.28 -5.64
C PRO A 48 9.14 -12.09 -5.80
N ALA A 49 9.71 -12.90 -6.70
CA ALA A 49 11.13 -12.95 -7.02
C ALA A 49 11.69 -11.56 -7.26
N ALA A 50 12.37 -10.99 -6.26
CA ALA A 50 13.24 -9.81 -6.32
C ALA A 50 12.86 -8.77 -7.40
N ARG A 51 11.58 -8.41 -7.54
CA ARG A 51 11.16 -7.57 -8.66
C ARG A 51 11.71 -6.16 -8.44
N GLY A 52 12.17 -5.51 -9.50
CA GLY A 52 12.63 -4.12 -9.44
C GLY A 52 11.50 -3.15 -9.08
N ASN A 53 11.84 -1.88 -8.90
CA ASN A 53 10.83 -0.83 -8.71
C ASN A 53 9.83 -0.84 -9.88
N ALA A 54 8.54 -0.80 -9.55
CA ALA A 54 7.47 -0.81 -10.54
C ALA A 54 7.64 0.32 -11.55
N ARG A 55 7.56 -0.02 -12.85
CA ARG A 55 7.63 0.97 -13.93
C ARG A 55 6.32 1.75 -14.02
N LEU A 56 6.18 2.76 -13.17
CA LEU A 56 5.05 3.69 -13.22
C LEU A 56 5.21 4.64 -14.41
N GLY A 57 4.21 4.67 -15.30
CA GLY A 57 4.10 5.69 -16.34
C GLY A 57 3.96 7.11 -15.77
N PRO A 58 4.01 8.17 -16.61
CA PRO A 58 4.02 9.57 -16.14
C PRO A 58 2.82 9.95 -15.25
N ARG A 59 1.63 9.43 -15.59
CA ARG A 59 0.40 9.63 -14.80
C ARG A 59 0.45 8.93 -13.44
N GLY A 60 1.00 7.72 -13.38
CA GLY A 60 1.18 6.96 -12.13
C GLY A 60 2.16 7.66 -11.18
N ARG A 61 3.28 8.16 -11.72
CA ARG A 61 4.27 8.93 -10.94
C ARG A 61 3.67 10.20 -10.34
N ARG A 62 2.87 10.96 -11.09
CA ARG A 62 2.18 12.16 -10.58
C ARG A 62 1.22 11.83 -9.44
N ARG A 63 0.42 10.77 -9.59
CA ARG A 63 -0.51 10.31 -8.54
C ARG A 63 0.23 9.90 -7.28
N VAL A 64 1.29 9.11 -7.41
CA VAL A 64 2.12 8.68 -6.28
C VAL A 64 2.78 9.87 -5.57
N ARG A 65 3.28 10.86 -6.31
CA ARG A 65 3.83 12.09 -5.71
C ARG A 65 2.78 12.85 -4.90
N ALA A 66 1.55 12.93 -5.39
CA ALA A 66 0.45 13.55 -4.66
C ALA A 66 0.13 12.78 -3.37
N VAL A 67 0.05 11.45 -3.43
CA VAL A 67 -0.14 10.59 -2.24
C VAL A 67 0.98 10.80 -1.23
N ARG A 68 2.25 10.76 -1.65
CA ARG A 68 3.40 10.99 -0.77
C ARG A 68 3.35 12.36 -0.09
N ARG A 69 2.90 13.40 -0.80
CA ARG A 69 2.75 14.76 -0.24
C ARG A 69 1.64 14.81 0.82
N VAL A 70 0.49 14.17 0.58
CA VAL A 70 -0.60 14.09 1.55
C VAL A 70 -0.16 13.31 2.78
N MET A 71 0.40 12.11 2.60
CA MET A 71 0.84 11.23 3.69
C MET A 71 1.96 11.86 4.53
N ARG A 72 2.80 12.73 3.95
CA ARG A 72 3.83 13.47 4.70
C ARG A 72 3.25 14.45 5.73
N HIS A 73 2.03 14.94 5.52
CA HIS A 73 1.36 15.89 6.42
C HIS A 73 0.16 15.25 7.13
N TRP A 74 0.02 13.93 7.07
CA TRP A 74 -1.13 13.25 7.63
C TRP A 74 -0.98 13.16 9.16
N PRO A 75 -1.96 13.63 9.95
CA PRO A 75 -1.84 13.72 11.40
C PRO A 75 -2.10 12.38 12.12
N PHE A 76 -2.66 11.39 11.43
CA PHE A 76 -2.90 10.05 11.98
C PHE A 76 -1.67 9.16 11.71
N GLY A 77 -1.14 8.53 12.77
CA GLY A 77 0.11 7.75 12.78
C GLY A 77 0.13 6.54 11.83
N ASP A 78 1.14 5.67 11.95
CA ASP A 78 1.45 4.53 11.06
C ASP A 78 1.06 4.74 9.58
N THR A 79 1.97 5.38 8.86
CA THR A 79 1.74 5.85 7.49
C THR A 79 1.92 4.77 6.43
N CYS A 80 2.59 3.65 6.71
CA CYS A 80 2.94 2.64 5.69
C CYS A 80 1.70 1.96 5.09
N LEU A 81 0.80 1.44 5.93
CA LEU A 81 -0.43 0.76 5.51
C LEU A 81 -1.39 1.72 4.79
N ARG A 82 -1.61 2.90 5.39
CA ARG A 82 -2.46 3.94 4.81
C ARG A 82 -1.92 4.40 3.46
N HIS A 83 -0.62 4.65 3.37
CA HIS A 83 0.02 5.04 2.11
C HIS A 83 -0.15 3.95 1.07
N ALA A 84 0.09 2.69 1.42
CA ALA A 84 -0.09 1.56 0.50
C ALA A 84 -1.54 1.47 0.00
N LEU A 85 -2.55 1.60 0.87
CA LEU A 85 -3.96 1.59 0.48
C LEU A 85 -4.33 2.77 -0.45
N VAL A 86 -3.92 3.99 -0.10
CA VAL A 86 -4.18 5.19 -0.90
C VAL A 86 -3.47 5.11 -2.25
N ALA A 87 -2.22 4.65 -2.28
CA ALA A 87 -1.48 4.42 -3.52
C ALA A 87 -2.12 3.31 -4.36
N GLY A 88 -2.60 2.23 -3.72
CA GLY A 88 -3.25 1.09 -4.35
C GLY A 88 -4.51 1.53 -5.07
N GLN A 89 -5.36 2.32 -4.41
CA GLN A 89 -6.54 2.92 -5.03
C GLN A 89 -6.22 3.71 -6.29
N ARG A 90 -5.18 4.55 -6.22
CA ARG A 90 -4.78 5.43 -7.32
C ARG A 90 -4.16 4.68 -8.48
N LEU A 91 -3.58 3.53 -8.19
CA LEU A 91 -2.93 2.64 -9.12
C LEU A 91 -3.77 1.40 -9.44
N ARG A 92 -5.05 1.33 -9.03
CA ARG A 92 -5.92 0.15 -9.19
C ARG A 92 -6.01 -0.41 -10.62
N ARG A 93 -5.77 0.44 -11.62
CA ARG A 93 -5.74 0.05 -13.04
C ARG A 93 -4.50 -0.78 -13.42
N LEU A 94 -3.50 -0.84 -12.54
CA LEU A 94 -2.32 -1.69 -12.67
C LEU A 94 -2.48 -2.99 -11.89
N HIS A 95 -3.69 -3.29 -11.40
CA HIS A 95 -4.01 -4.47 -10.61
C HIS A 95 -3.02 -4.69 -9.44
N PRO A 96 -2.86 -3.69 -8.55
CA PRO A 96 -1.97 -3.82 -7.42
C PRO A 96 -2.47 -4.88 -6.43
N GLU A 97 -1.57 -5.62 -5.83
CA GLU A 97 -1.83 -6.44 -4.65
C GLU A 97 -1.17 -5.82 -3.44
N LEU A 98 -1.89 -5.77 -2.32
CA LEU A 98 -1.38 -5.27 -1.06
C LEU A 98 -0.66 -6.42 -0.34
N VAL A 99 0.62 -6.22 -0.05
CA VAL A 99 1.44 -7.17 0.69
C VAL A 99 1.84 -6.52 2.01
N VAL A 100 1.64 -7.26 3.10
CA VAL A 100 2.07 -6.86 4.43
C VAL A 100 3.15 -7.83 4.86
N GLY A 101 4.29 -7.31 5.31
CA GLY A 101 5.38 -8.09 5.86
C GLY A 101 5.73 -7.61 7.25
N VAL A 102 6.39 -8.49 8.00
CA VAL A 102 6.90 -8.17 9.34
C VAL A 102 8.40 -8.34 9.39
N ARG A 103 9.03 -7.53 10.23
CA ARG A 103 10.43 -7.66 10.58
C ARG A 103 10.55 -7.60 12.08
N LYS A 104 11.23 -8.58 12.67
CA LYS A 104 11.64 -8.53 14.07
C LYS A 104 13.02 -7.88 14.14
N THR A 105 13.15 -6.79 14.88
CA THR A 105 14.46 -6.15 15.10
C THR A 105 14.56 -5.78 16.57
N GLY A 106 15.57 -6.31 17.27
CA GLY A 106 15.80 -6.02 18.69
C GLY A 106 14.62 -6.36 19.60
N GLY A 107 13.91 -7.47 19.32
CA GLY A 107 12.75 -7.91 20.12
C GLY A 107 11.41 -7.26 19.76
N VAL A 108 11.40 -6.15 19.00
CA VAL A 108 10.18 -5.46 18.55
C VAL A 108 9.76 -5.97 17.17
N VAL A 109 8.49 -6.36 17.03
CA VAL A 109 7.89 -6.71 15.73
C VAL A 109 7.41 -5.42 15.06
N ARG A 110 7.92 -5.12 13.86
CA ARG A 110 7.43 -4.03 13.01
C ARG A 110 6.72 -4.61 11.80
N ALA A 111 5.54 -4.10 11.50
CA ALA A 111 4.81 -4.39 10.27
C ALA A 111 5.09 -3.32 9.22
N HIS A 112 5.25 -3.74 7.97
CA HIS A 112 5.39 -2.87 6.81
C HIS A 112 4.48 -3.32 5.70
N ALA A 113 3.88 -2.38 4.98
CA ALA A 113 2.97 -2.66 3.88
C ALA A 113 3.51 -2.03 2.60
N TRP A 114 3.50 -2.81 1.52
CA TRP A 114 3.88 -2.36 0.17
C TRP A 114 2.87 -2.87 -0.86
N LEU A 115 2.98 -2.33 -2.07
CA LEU A 115 2.18 -2.76 -3.20
C LEU A 115 3.04 -3.53 -4.18
N GLU A 116 2.47 -4.59 -4.72
CA GLU A 116 3.07 -5.32 -5.82
C GLU A 116 2.20 -5.26 -7.05
N PHE A 117 2.87 -5.25 -8.20
CA PHE A 117 2.27 -5.28 -9.51
C PHE A 117 2.93 -6.40 -10.28
N GLU A 118 2.30 -6.81 -11.38
CA GLU A 118 2.95 -7.67 -12.37
C GLU A 118 4.30 -7.07 -12.82
N THR A 119 4.34 -5.75 -12.98
CA THR A 119 5.51 -5.03 -13.51
C THR A 119 6.58 -4.65 -12.49
N GLY A 120 6.42 -4.99 -11.21
CA GLY A 120 7.39 -4.66 -10.15
C GLY A 120 6.77 -4.35 -8.79
N LEU A 121 7.56 -3.82 -7.86
CA LEU A 121 7.09 -3.43 -6.53
C LEU A 121 7.06 -1.91 -6.35
N TYR A 122 6.07 -1.41 -5.61
CA TYR A 122 6.05 -0.04 -5.12
C TYR A 122 6.07 -0.06 -3.60
N ASP A 123 7.16 0.49 -3.07
CA ASP A 123 7.34 0.66 -1.65
C ASP A 123 7.52 2.15 -1.31
N PRO A 124 6.65 2.74 -0.47
CA PRO A 124 6.78 4.13 -0.07
C PRO A 124 8.03 4.43 0.77
N LEU A 125 8.56 3.45 1.50
CA LEU A 125 9.72 3.61 2.39
C LEU A 125 11.02 3.02 1.82
N GLY A 126 10.93 2.21 0.77
CA GLY A 126 12.10 1.54 0.14
C GLY A 126 12.76 0.47 1.02
N VAL A 127 12.06 0.00 2.06
CA VAL A 127 12.53 -0.98 3.04
C VAL A 127 11.90 -2.36 2.88
N ALA A 128 10.97 -2.58 1.94
CA ALA A 128 10.24 -3.84 1.75
C ALA A 128 11.18 -5.04 1.60
N ARG A 129 12.36 -4.84 0.98
CA ARG A 129 13.42 -5.87 0.87
C ARG A 129 13.97 -6.36 2.21
N ALA A 130 13.78 -5.59 3.29
CA ALA A 130 14.19 -5.95 4.64
C ALA A 130 13.07 -6.60 5.47
N TYR A 131 11.86 -6.75 4.91
CA TYR A 131 10.72 -7.37 5.60
C TYR A 131 10.39 -8.71 4.96
N LEU A 132 10.04 -9.69 5.78
CA LEU A 132 9.51 -10.95 5.29
C LEU A 132 8.00 -10.78 5.09
N PRO A 133 7.45 -11.09 3.90
CA PRO A 133 6.00 -11.09 3.71
C PRO A 133 5.35 -12.03 4.73
N LEU A 134 4.23 -11.58 5.32
CA LEU A 134 3.40 -12.47 6.13
C LEU A 134 2.70 -13.43 5.19
N GLU A 135 3.30 -14.59 4.99
CA GLU A 135 2.58 -15.73 4.45
C GLU A 135 1.64 -16.27 5.54
N PRO A 136 0.36 -16.52 5.23
CA PRO A 136 -0.48 -17.28 6.15
C PRO A 136 0.17 -18.65 6.36
N LEU A 137 0.26 -19.08 7.62
CA LEU A 137 0.76 -20.40 7.96
C LEU A 137 -0.05 -21.45 7.18
N PRO A 138 0.59 -22.39 6.47
CA PRO A 138 -0.11 -23.49 5.82
C PRO A 138 -0.65 -24.41 6.94
N GLY A 139 -1.90 -24.22 7.37
CA GLY A 139 -2.43 -25.07 8.44
C GLY A 139 -3.74 -24.68 9.13
N GLU A 140 -4.61 -23.87 8.54
CA GLU A 140 -6.01 -23.74 9.03
C GLU A 140 -6.98 -23.94 7.85
N GLU A 141 -6.78 -25.02 7.08
CA GLU A 141 -7.89 -25.68 6.38
C GLU A 141 -8.62 -26.52 7.43
N GLY A 142 -9.50 -25.86 8.19
CA GLY A 142 -10.31 -26.50 9.22
C GLY A 142 -11.71 -26.82 8.71
N THR A 143 -11.88 -28.09 8.30
CA THR A 143 -13.08 -28.96 8.34
C THR A 143 -14.35 -28.53 7.59
#